data_AF-A0A8S3ZL13-F1
#
_entry.id   AF-A0A8S3ZL13-F1
#
_cell.length_a   1.000
_cell.length_b   1.000
_cell.length_c   1.000
_cell.angle_alpha   90.00
_cell.angle_beta   90.00
_cell.angle_gamma   90.00
#
_symmetry.space_group_name_H-M   'P 1'
#
loop_
_entity.id
_entity.type
_entity.pdbx_description
1 polymer ?
#
loop_
_entity_poly.entity_id
_entity_poly.type
_entity_poly.pdbx_seq_one_letter_code
_entity_poly.pdbx_strand_id
1 'polypeptide(L)'
;MALPHCNVTYTSCGYRNGNCSEHAVCNDTSIFLSFSFQVSKLAVECTCRQGFHGNGTWCQENFDPCASKNGGCDLQRATCTYIVPKVTDMIQESAGCQCKQGYAGDGRVCSTDLIDAMARIWELRYLYSWLQANDMLNTTNATQLMGDGKARSTAFLPVSTEWQSLDLSQLVVDGVVFRLPSYQDTKDDASQDDKGNATDSNILGHLVSLSGQLIKITQNDRKEFFANDVKIVQGNIESFNGVLHLTESPIAKYLCIVVSTPYCNHRVKVPSEYTDQRINSTVVIVCVVVAVVVVVIALVGAGVYIKKHHEGILKIFQRSDSNSESNISFARLSANEEEDDAFKAPENARYDNPIFNDPDVM
;
A
#
# COMPACT_ATOMS: atom_id res chain seq x y z
N MET A 1 58.08 -37.93 -14.08
CA MET A 1 58.30 -36.78 -13.18
C MET A 1 56.99 -36.01 -13.13
N ALA A 2 56.18 -36.20 -12.09
CA ALA A 2 54.91 -35.51 -11.93
C ALA A 2 55.17 -34.17 -11.20
N LEU A 3 54.55 -33.08 -11.69
CA LEU A 3 54.64 -31.75 -11.09
C LEU A 3 53.99 -31.75 -9.69
N PRO A 4 54.58 -31.06 -8.70
CA PRO A 4 53.96 -30.95 -7.39
C PRO A 4 52.68 -30.12 -7.51
N HIS A 5 51.56 -30.69 -7.04
CA HIS A 5 50.32 -29.97 -6.85
C HIS A 5 50.55 -28.83 -5.86
N CYS A 6 50.61 -27.59 -6.35
CA CYS A 6 50.45 -26.40 -5.52
C CYS A 6 48.99 -26.34 -5.05
N ASN A 7 48.66 -27.10 -3.99
CA ASN A 7 47.42 -26.88 -3.26
C ASN A 7 47.66 -25.79 -2.21
N VAL A 8 47.82 -24.55 -2.68
CA VAL A 8 47.83 -23.39 -1.78
C VAL A 8 46.41 -22.86 -1.75
N THR A 9 45.62 -23.34 -0.79
CA THR A 9 44.38 -22.67 -0.40
C THR A 9 44.80 -21.38 0.32
N TYR A 10 45.13 -20.33 -0.43
CA TYR A 10 45.25 -19.01 0.16
C TYR A 10 43.87 -18.63 0.71
N THR A 11 43.78 -18.41 2.02
CA THR A 11 42.64 -17.70 2.58
C THR A 11 42.60 -16.32 1.95
N SER A 12 41.43 -15.82 1.58
CA SER A 12 41.31 -14.57 0.82
C SER A 12 41.89 -13.39 1.61
N CYS A 13 41.80 -13.39 2.93
CA CYS A 13 42.47 -12.43 3.80
C CYS A 13 43.99 -12.62 3.92
N GLY A 14 44.51 -13.83 3.69
CA GLY A 14 45.95 -14.14 3.75
C GLY A 14 46.76 -13.50 2.62
N TYR A 15 46.11 -13.07 1.53
CA TYR A 15 46.74 -12.37 0.42
C TYR A 15 46.26 -10.91 0.36
N ARG A 16 47.20 -9.95 0.48
CA ARG A 16 46.92 -8.50 0.45
C ARG A 16 45.77 -8.05 1.36
N ASN A 17 45.62 -8.67 2.54
CA ASN A 17 44.52 -8.39 3.47
C ASN A 17 43.14 -8.46 2.79
N GLY A 18 42.95 -9.34 1.81
CA GLY A 18 41.69 -9.46 1.05
C GLY A 18 41.30 -8.22 0.25
N ASN A 19 42.27 -7.35 -0.10
CA ASN A 19 42.05 -6.00 -0.65
C ASN A 19 41.30 -5.04 0.29
N CYS A 20 41.26 -5.34 1.59
CA CYS A 20 40.78 -4.39 2.59
C CYS A 20 41.77 -3.23 2.75
N SER A 21 41.28 -2.09 3.24
CA SER A 21 42.12 -0.95 3.64
C SER A 21 43.18 -1.39 4.67
N GLU A 22 44.31 -0.70 4.74
CA GLU A 22 45.30 -0.91 5.80
C GLU A 22 44.71 -0.68 7.21
N HIS A 23 43.71 0.21 7.28
CA HIS A 23 42.95 0.51 8.50
C HIS A 23 41.70 -0.36 8.63
N ALA A 24 41.62 -1.51 7.96
CA ALA A 24 40.53 -2.47 8.11
C ALA A 24 41.02 -3.85 8.57
N VAL A 25 40.13 -4.54 9.26
CA VAL A 25 40.23 -5.98 9.56
C VAL A 25 39.54 -6.73 8.43
N CYS A 26 40.26 -7.71 7.88
CA CYS A 26 39.72 -8.64 6.89
C CYS A 26 39.17 -9.87 7.59
N ASN A 27 37.94 -10.27 7.24
CA ASN A 27 37.32 -11.49 7.72
C ASN A 27 36.91 -12.38 6.53
N ASP A 28 37.35 -13.64 6.55
CA ASP A 28 36.96 -14.62 5.54
C ASP A 28 35.56 -15.15 5.88
N THR A 29 34.58 -14.86 5.02
CA THR A 29 33.20 -15.37 5.14
C THR A 29 32.97 -16.49 4.12
N SER A 30 32.26 -17.53 4.53
CA SER A 30 31.86 -18.61 3.63
C SER A 30 30.41 -18.41 3.19
N ILE A 31 30.18 -18.18 1.90
CA ILE A 31 28.81 -18.18 1.36
C ILE A 31 28.43 -19.62 1.04
N PHE A 32 27.42 -20.16 1.74
CA PHE A 32 26.80 -21.44 1.41
C PHE A 32 25.82 -21.23 0.26
N LEU A 33 26.25 -21.52 -0.97
CA LEU A 33 25.33 -21.65 -2.09
C LEU A 33 24.69 -23.04 -2.03
N SER A 34 23.42 -23.10 -1.64
CA SER A 34 22.63 -24.34 -1.58
C SER A 34 22.25 -24.83 -2.98
N PHE A 35 23.22 -25.39 -3.72
CA PHE A 35 22.99 -26.21 -4.91
C PHE A 35 24.05 -27.31 -4.99
N SER A 36 23.73 -28.50 -4.46
CA SER A 36 24.28 -29.86 -4.66
C SER A 36 25.76 -30.12 -5.02
N PHE A 37 26.67 -29.15 -4.91
CA PHE A 37 28.10 -29.33 -5.07
C PHE A 37 28.81 -28.35 -4.13
N GLN A 38 29.52 -28.89 -3.15
CA GLN A 38 30.05 -28.15 -2.01
C GLN A 38 31.27 -27.32 -2.44
N VAL A 39 31.01 -26.17 -3.06
CA VAL A 39 32.01 -25.12 -3.30
C VAL A 39 31.62 -23.92 -2.45
N SER A 40 32.21 -23.82 -1.26
CA SER A 40 32.16 -22.61 -0.45
C SER A 40 32.89 -21.51 -1.20
N LYS A 41 32.18 -20.49 -1.71
CA LYS A 41 32.86 -19.29 -2.20
C LYS A 41 33.31 -18.51 -0.96
N LEU A 42 34.62 -18.36 -0.80
CA LEU A 42 35.18 -17.45 0.18
C LEU A 42 34.87 -16.02 -0.26
N ALA A 43 34.04 -15.30 0.50
CA ALA A 43 33.80 -13.89 0.35
C ALA A 43 34.61 -13.13 1.41
N VAL A 44 35.22 -12.02 1.01
CA VAL A 44 35.96 -11.16 1.95
C VAL A 44 35.01 -10.11 2.48
N GLU A 45 34.91 -10.01 3.79
CA GLU A 45 34.30 -8.88 4.47
C GLU A 45 35.39 -8.01 5.09
N CYS A 46 35.36 -6.72 4.79
CA CYS A 46 36.29 -5.75 5.34
C CYS A 46 35.56 -4.85 6.33
N THR A 47 36.09 -4.70 7.54
CA THR A 47 35.53 -3.80 8.56
C THR A 47 36.60 -2.82 9.01
N CYS A 48 36.32 -1.51 8.99
CA CYS A 48 37.30 -0.52 9.46
C CYS A 48 37.65 -0.76 10.94
N ARG A 49 38.92 -0.56 11.28
CA ARG A 49 39.44 -0.60 12.65
C ARG A 49 38.82 0.55 13.45
N GLN A 50 38.81 0.40 14.77
CA GLN A 50 38.31 1.40 15.70
C GLN A 50 38.92 2.80 15.41
N GLY A 51 38.06 3.82 15.32
CA GLY A 51 38.45 5.20 14.98
C GLY A 51 38.46 5.52 13.47
N PHE A 52 38.37 4.52 12.59
CA PHE A 52 38.33 4.69 11.15
C PHE A 52 36.94 4.40 10.59
N HIS A 53 36.55 5.15 9.55
CA HIS A 53 35.22 5.08 8.95
C HIS A 53 35.33 4.89 7.45
N GLY A 54 34.36 4.18 6.87
CA GLY A 54 34.32 3.88 5.44
C GLY A 54 33.65 2.53 5.16
N ASN A 55 33.95 1.94 4.00
CA ASN A 55 33.33 0.70 3.53
C ASN A 55 34.23 -0.54 3.71
N GLY A 56 35.31 -0.42 4.50
CA GLY A 56 36.26 -1.50 4.76
C GLY A 56 37.37 -1.67 3.72
N THR A 57 37.11 -1.42 2.43
CA THR A 57 38.18 -1.34 1.41
C THR A 57 38.83 0.04 1.36
N TRP A 58 38.11 1.04 1.83
CA TRP A 58 38.57 2.40 2.11
C TRP A 58 38.16 2.77 3.54
N CYS A 59 39.14 3.17 4.36
CA CYS A 59 38.95 3.55 5.76
C CYS A 59 39.80 4.80 6.05
N GLN A 60 39.19 5.86 6.55
CA GLN A 60 39.86 7.13 6.86
C GLN A 60 39.55 7.58 8.30
N GLU A 61 40.51 8.23 8.94
CA GLU A 61 40.30 8.98 10.18
C GLU A 61 39.43 10.22 9.90
N ASN A 62 38.52 10.56 10.80
CA ASN A 62 37.72 11.80 10.73
C ASN A 62 36.94 11.99 9.41
N PHE A 63 36.23 10.96 8.94
CA PHE A 63 35.22 11.16 7.90
C PHE A 63 34.00 11.83 8.51
N ASP A 64 33.65 13.03 8.05
CA ASP A 64 32.40 13.69 8.41
C ASP A 64 31.27 13.17 7.50
N PRO A 65 30.37 12.28 7.98
CA PRO A 65 29.22 11.83 7.20
C PRO A 65 28.29 12.98 6.81
N CYS A 66 28.29 14.11 7.53
CA CYS A 66 27.50 15.28 7.19
C CYS A 66 28.01 15.99 5.93
N ALA A 67 29.29 15.86 5.60
CA ALA A 67 29.90 16.51 4.43
C ALA A 67 29.32 16.00 3.09
N SER A 68 28.74 14.80 3.08
CA SER A 68 28.09 14.22 1.91
C SER A 68 26.59 14.09 2.12
N LYS A 69 25.80 14.74 1.25
CA LYS A 69 24.32 14.71 1.29
C LYS A 69 23.73 14.93 2.68
N ASN A 70 24.33 15.82 3.49
CA ASN A 70 23.89 16.14 4.85
C ASN A 70 23.73 14.89 5.74
N GLY A 71 24.58 13.85 5.59
CA GLY A 71 24.45 12.60 6.37
C GLY A 71 23.18 11.80 6.09
N GLY A 72 22.46 12.12 5.01
CA GLY A 72 21.14 11.58 4.72
C GLY A 72 20.02 12.17 5.58
N CYS A 73 20.26 13.27 6.30
CA CYS A 73 19.23 14.07 6.93
C CYS A 73 18.43 14.86 5.88
N ASP A 74 17.26 15.39 6.25
CA ASP A 74 16.50 16.28 5.38
C ASP A 74 17.40 17.46 4.94
N LEU A 75 17.62 17.58 3.62
CA LEU A 75 18.59 18.52 3.05
C LEU A 75 18.27 19.98 3.36
N GLN A 76 16.98 20.31 3.47
CA GLN A 76 16.54 21.69 3.65
C GLN A 76 16.14 21.96 5.10
N ARG A 77 15.63 20.95 5.80
CA ARG A 77 14.90 21.11 7.06
C ARG A 77 15.54 20.41 8.25
N ALA A 78 16.67 19.76 8.08
CA ALA A 78 17.45 19.19 9.18
C ALA A 78 18.90 19.71 9.17
N THR A 79 19.50 19.70 10.34
CA THR A 79 20.93 19.91 10.55
C THR A 79 21.54 18.56 10.87
N CYS A 80 22.55 18.18 10.11
CA CYS A 80 23.38 17.04 10.42
C CYS A 80 24.44 17.47 11.43
N THR A 81 24.51 16.73 12.53
CA THR A 81 25.56 16.87 13.53
C THR A 81 26.38 15.59 13.57
N TYR A 82 27.68 15.74 13.43
CA TYR A 82 28.61 14.63 13.60
C TYR A 82 29.59 14.99 14.70
N ILE A 83 29.52 14.23 15.78
CA ILE A 83 30.50 14.29 16.86
C ILE A 83 31.52 13.21 16.54
N VAL A 84 32.77 13.59 16.29
CA VAL A 84 33.86 12.62 16.12
C VAL A 84 33.89 11.73 17.37
N PRO A 85 33.62 10.41 17.26
CA PRO A 85 33.66 9.53 18.41
C PRO A 85 35.07 9.58 19.01
N LYS A 86 35.21 9.67 20.34
CA LYS A 86 36.55 9.53 20.92
C LYS A 86 37.03 8.12 20.62
N VAL A 87 38.35 7.93 20.52
CA VAL A 87 38.97 6.64 20.23
C VAL A 87 38.53 5.52 21.21
N THR A 88 38.02 5.90 22.39
CA THR A 88 37.49 5.02 23.44
C THR A 88 36.01 4.68 23.30
N ASP A 89 35.27 5.41 22.48
CA ASP A 89 33.82 5.33 22.40
C ASP A 89 33.46 4.26 21.36
N MET A 90 32.80 3.19 21.79
CA MET A 90 32.26 2.12 20.91
C MET A 90 31.02 2.59 20.14
N ILE A 91 30.95 3.87 19.81
CA ILE A 91 29.76 4.49 19.25
C ILE A 91 29.95 4.55 17.74
N GLN A 92 29.35 3.59 17.05
CA GLN A 92 29.10 3.63 15.61
C GLN A 92 27.88 4.54 15.33
N GLU A 93 27.86 5.76 15.87
CA GLU A 93 26.78 6.69 15.59
C GLU A 93 27.02 7.31 14.22
N SER A 94 26.17 6.89 13.29
CA SER A 94 25.83 7.64 12.10
C SER A 94 25.50 9.08 12.47
N ALA A 95 25.87 10.04 11.60
CA ALA A 95 25.33 11.40 11.56
C ALA A 95 24.00 11.59 12.32
N GLY A 96 23.99 12.37 13.39
CA GLY A 96 22.79 12.72 14.13
C GLY A 96 21.99 13.77 13.35
N CYS A 97 20.77 13.42 12.97
CA CYS A 97 19.87 14.34 12.26
C CYS A 97 18.94 15.04 13.24
N GLN A 98 18.91 16.37 13.20
CA GLN A 98 17.96 17.15 14.00
C GLN A 98 17.18 18.12 13.11
N CYS A 99 15.86 18.06 13.18
CA CYS A 99 15.01 19.01 12.47
C CYS A 99 15.29 20.45 12.93
N LYS A 100 15.32 21.38 11.98
CA LYS A 100 15.45 22.82 12.22
C LYS A 100 14.21 23.34 12.93
N GLN A 101 14.33 24.51 13.56
CA GLN A 101 13.21 25.16 14.23
C GLN A 101 12.01 25.34 13.27
N GLY A 102 10.81 25.00 13.75
CA GLY A 102 9.58 25.04 12.97
C GLY A 102 9.26 23.74 12.21
N TYR A 103 10.09 22.71 12.34
CA TYR A 103 9.85 21.38 11.80
C TYR A 103 9.96 20.33 12.91
N ALA A 104 9.29 19.19 12.74
CA ALA A 104 9.47 18.01 13.59
C ALA A 104 9.51 16.73 12.74
N GLY A 105 10.01 15.64 13.34
CA GLY A 105 10.24 14.37 12.68
C GLY A 105 11.52 13.69 13.16
N ASP A 106 11.95 12.65 12.44
CA ASP A 106 13.13 11.84 12.78
C ASP A 106 14.47 12.43 12.29
N GLY A 107 14.44 13.65 11.73
CA GLY A 107 15.60 14.32 11.16
C GLY A 107 15.92 13.92 9.71
N ARG A 108 15.38 12.80 9.20
CA ARG A 108 15.45 12.43 7.77
C ARG A 108 14.23 12.94 7.02
N VAL A 109 13.07 12.88 7.67
CA VAL A 109 11.83 13.51 7.22
C VAL A 109 11.45 14.55 8.27
N CYS A 110 11.52 15.83 7.90
CA CYS A 110 11.14 16.94 8.77
C CYS A 110 9.97 17.71 8.15
N SER A 111 8.86 17.82 8.86
CA SER A 111 7.60 18.37 8.37
C SER A 111 7.00 19.46 9.27
N THR A 112 6.25 20.37 8.66
CA THR A 112 5.54 21.48 9.34
C THR A 112 4.17 21.08 9.86
N ASP A 113 3.59 20.05 9.27
CA ASP A 113 2.25 19.56 9.60
C ASP A 113 2.05 18.15 9.03
N LEU A 114 0.91 17.51 9.30
CA LEU A 114 0.65 16.13 8.87
C LEU A 114 0.43 16.02 7.35
N ILE A 115 -0.02 17.08 6.67
CA ILE A 115 -0.17 17.08 5.21
C ILE A 115 1.21 17.10 4.53
N ASP A 116 2.11 17.97 5.01
CA ASP A 116 3.49 18.05 4.54
C ASP A 116 4.30 16.79 4.90
N ALA A 117 4.02 16.14 6.05
CA ALA A 117 4.56 14.82 6.37
C ALA A 117 4.11 13.77 5.34
N MET A 118 2.80 13.67 5.09
CA MET A 118 2.23 12.74 4.11
C MET A 118 2.80 12.92 2.70
N ALA A 119 3.09 14.16 2.29
CA ALA A 119 3.72 14.46 0.99
C ALA A 119 5.16 13.95 0.86
N ARG A 120 5.86 13.75 2.00
CA ARG A 120 7.30 13.41 2.06
C ARG A 120 7.56 11.93 2.34
N ILE A 121 6.56 11.21 2.82
CA ILE A 121 6.62 9.77 3.08
C ILE A 121 6.32 9.04 1.77
N TRP A 122 7.29 8.25 1.29
CA TRP A 122 7.19 7.63 -0.03
C TRP A 122 6.12 6.54 -0.09
N GLU A 123 5.84 5.86 1.03
CA GLU A 123 4.77 4.88 1.18
C GLU A 123 3.37 5.51 0.97
N LEU A 124 3.23 6.80 1.26
CA LEU A 124 1.97 7.55 1.11
C LEU A 124 1.87 8.31 -0.21
N ARG A 125 2.88 8.21 -1.09
CA ARG A 125 2.95 8.97 -2.35
C ARG A 125 1.66 8.84 -3.16
N TYR A 126 1.14 7.62 -3.31
CA TYR A 126 -0.06 7.39 -4.11
C TYR A 126 -1.32 7.93 -3.43
N LEU A 127 -1.44 7.81 -2.10
CA LEU A 127 -2.55 8.40 -1.35
C LEU A 127 -2.54 9.92 -1.49
N TYR A 128 -1.38 10.56 -1.32
CA TYR A 128 -1.25 12.01 -1.48
C TYR A 128 -1.67 12.47 -2.89
N SER A 129 -1.20 11.78 -3.94
CA SER A 129 -1.59 12.08 -5.33
C SER A 129 -3.09 11.86 -5.57
N TRP A 130 -3.69 10.83 -5.00
CA TRP A 130 -5.12 10.58 -5.10
C TRP A 130 -5.95 11.66 -4.40
N LEU A 131 -5.55 12.07 -3.19
CA LEU A 131 -6.19 13.17 -2.48
C LEU A 131 -6.09 14.49 -3.25
N GLN A 132 -4.96 14.75 -3.89
CA GLN A 132 -4.77 15.93 -4.73
C GLN A 132 -5.69 15.90 -5.97
N ALA A 133 -5.76 14.75 -6.66
CA ALA A 133 -6.57 14.59 -7.87
C ALA A 133 -8.08 14.72 -7.61
N ASN A 134 -8.53 14.41 -6.38
CA ASN A 134 -9.92 14.54 -5.95
C ASN A 134 -10.19 15.85 -5.17
N ASP A 135 -9.25 16.81 -5.18
CA ASP A 135 -9.35 18.08 -4.48
C ASP A 135 -9.63 17.95 -2.97
N MET A 136 -9.12 16.90 -2.33
CA MET A 136 -9.37 16.60 -0.92
C MET A 136 -8.34 17.21 0.05
N LEU A 137 -7.18 17.68 -0.45
CA LEU A 137 -6.07 18.13 0.40
C LEU A 137 -6.38 19.37 1.27
N ASN A 138 -7.35 20.21 0.90
CA ASN A 138 -7.72 21.41 1.67
C ASN A 138 -9.23 21.59 1.88
N THR A 139 -10.05 20.64 1.42
CA THR A 139 -11.52 20.77 1.39
C THR A 139 -12.22 19.99 2.50
N THR A 140 -11.56 18.98 3.07
CA THR A 140 -12.16 18.16 4.13
C THR A 140 -11.78 18.68 5.51
N ASN A 141 -12.67 18.53 6.49
CA ASN A 141 -12.37 18.86 7.88
C ASN A 141 -11.11 18.14 8.39
N ALA A 142 -10.90 16.90 7.94
CA ALA A 142 -9.74 16.10 8.30
C ALA A 142 -8.44 16.68 7.75
N THR A 143 -8.40 17.06 6.46
CA THR A 143 -7.21 17.63 5.85
C THR A 143 -6.92 19.05 6.30
N GLN A 144 -7.96 19.85 6.54
CA GLN A 144 -7.82 21.16 7.19
C GLN A 144 -7.21 21.04 8.59
N LEU A 145 -7.65 20.06 9.39
CA LEU A 145 -7.08 19.80 10.71
C LEU A 145 -5.63 19.29 10.61
N MET A 146 -5.35 18.38 9.67
CA MET A 146 -4.01 17.86 9.45
C MET A 146 -3.02 18.95 8.98
N GLY A 147 -3.50 19.97 8.27
CA GLY A 147 -2.70 21.12 7.82
C GLY A 147 -2.67 22.30 8.80
N ASP A 148 -3.46 22.29 9.87
CA ASP A 148 -3.43 23.35 10.88
C ASP A 148 -2.22 23.16 11.79
N GLY A 149 -1.21 24.02 11.65
CA GLY A 149 0.01 24.01 12.47
C GLY A 149 -0.21 24.19 13.98
N LYS A 150 -1.42 24.60 14.42
CA LYS A 150 -1.79 24.70 15.85
C LYS A 150 -2.53 23.47 16.35
N ALA A 151 -3.01 22.61 15.46
CA ALA A 151 -3.72 21.40 15.84
C ALA A 151 -2.79 20.41 16.55
N ARG A 152 -3.42 19.42 17.19
CA ARG A 152 -2.73 18.30 17.83
C ARG A 152 -3.44 17.03 17.42
N SER A 153 -2.92 16.39 16.38
CA SER A 153 -3.68 15.35 15.68
C SER A 153 -2.93 14.03 15.63
N THR A 154 -3.69 12.93 15.62
CA THR A 154 -3.19 11.59 15.28
C THR A 154 -3.89 11.11 14.02
N ALA A 155 -3.13 10.68 13.02
CA ALA A 155 -3.68 10.17 11.75
C ALA A 155 -3.26 8.72 11.50
N PHE A 156 -4.20 7.89 11.04
CA PHE A 156 -3.97 6.50 10.64
C PHE A 156 -4.17 6.36 9.13
N LEU A 157 -3.09 6.46 8.36
CA LEU A 157 -3.16 6.54 6.90
C LEU A 157 -2.80 5.20 6.24
N PRO A 158 -3.63 4.71 5.31
CA PRO A 158 -3.38 3.43 4.66
C PRO A 158 -2.32 3.54 3.56
N VAL A 159 -1.42 2.55 3.51
CA VAL A 159 -0.45 2.41 2.40
C VAL A 159 -0.99 1.61 1.21
N SER A 160 -2.10 0.86 1.40
CA SER A 160 -2.85 0.23 0.30
C SER A 160 -3.42 1.23 -0.70
N THR A 161 -3.97 0.74 -1.81
CA THR A 161 -4.59 1.54 -2.89
C THR A 161 -6.13 1.51 -2.90
N GLU A 162 -6.77 0.91 -1.90
CA GLU A 162 -8.22 0.70 -1.84
C GLU A 162 -8.96 1.90 -1.22
N TRP A 163 -9.05 3.03 -1.92
CA TRP A 163 -9.57 4.29 -1.36
C TRP A 163 -10.98 4.70 -1.82
N GLN A 164 -11.68 3.86 -2.57
CA GLN A 164 -12.97 4.22 -3.20
C GLN A 164 -14.07 4.65 -2.22
N SER A 165 -13.95 4.24 -0.95
CA SER A 165 -14.85 4.60 0.15
C SER A 165 -14.12 5.25 1.33
N LEU A 166 -12.91 5.77 1.10
CA LEU A 166 -12.09 6.34 2.16
C LEU A 166 -12.70 7.63 2.71
N ASP A 167 -13.02 7.63 4.00
CA ASP A 167 -13.44 8.80 4.75
C ASP A 167 -12.33 9.20 5.71
N LEU A 168 -11.57 10.25 5.39
CA LEU A 168 -10.45 10.71 6.21
C LEU A 168 -10.88 11.11 7.63
N SER A 169 -12.15 11.51 7.84
CA SER A 169 -12.64 11.81 9.19
C SER A 169 -12.74 10.57 10.07
N GLN A 170 -12.71 9.36 9.51
CA GLN A 170 -12.60 8.10 10.27
C GLN A 170 -11.17 7.79 10.72
N LEU A 171 -10.19 8.43 10.09
CA LEU A 171 -8.77 8.11 10.25
C LEU A 171 -8.01 9.14 11.09
N VAL A 172 -8.56 10.34 11.23
CA VAL A 172 -7.94 11.47 11.92
C VAL A 172 -8.62 11.69 13.26
N VAL A 173 -7.81 11.84 14.30
CA VAL A 173 -8.20 12.12 15.68
C VAL A 173 -7.75 13.53 16.03
N ASP A 174 -8.65 14.33 16.60
CA ASP A 174 -8.38 15.70 17.05
C ASP A 174 -8.03 15.75 18.55
N GLY A 175 -7.20 16.72 18.93
CA GLY A 175 -6.80 17.04 20.29
C GLY A 175 -5.87 16.02 20.97
N VAL A 176 -5.51 14.92 20.31
CA VAL A 176 -4.73 13.83 20.88
C VAL A 176 -3.55 13.48 19.98
N VAL A 177 -2.35 13.43 20.59
CA VAL A 177 -1.12 12.91 19.96
C VAL A 177 -0.81 11.57 20.61
N PHE A 178 -1.23 10.48 19.97
CA PHE A 178 -1.08 9.13 20.49
C PHE A 178 0.18 8.47 19.92
N ARG A 179 1.16 8.21 20.79
CA ARG A 179 2.40 7.52 20.44
C ARG A 179 2.32 6.06 20.86
N LEU A 180 2.74 5.17 19.98
CA LEU A 180 2.91 3.76 20.28
C LEU A 180 4.13 3.59 21.20
N PRO A 181 4.09 2.65 22.17
CA PRO A 181 5.24 2.33 23.01
C PRO A 181 6.49 2.01 22.18
N SER A 182 7.62 2.63 22.51
CA SER A 182 8.89 2.36 21.82
C SER A 182 9.51 1.06 22.35
N TYR A 183 10.12 0.27 21.48
CA TYR A 183 10.75 -1.01 21.82
C TYR A 183 11.90 -0.89 22.86
N GLN A 184 12.38 0.32 23.13
CA GLN A 184 13.56 0.58 23.97
C GLN A 184 13.30 0.76 25.48
N ASP A 185 12.05 0.73 25.96
CA ASP A 185 11.76 0.85 27.41
C ASP A 185 11.57 -0.50 28.13
N THR A 186 11.93 -1.63 27.51
CA THR A 186 11.87 -2.95 28.18
C THR A 186 13.24 -3.62 28.26
N LYS A 187 14.12 -3.04 29.07
CA LYS A 187 15.24 -3.79 29.65
C LYS A 187 15.10 -4.10 31.14
N ASP A 188 14.08 -3.56 31.79
CA ASP A 188 13.76 -3.89 33.18
C ASP A 188 12.31 -4.41 33.23
N ASP A 189 12.08 -5.45 34.05
CA ASP A 189 10.82 -6.18 34.27
C ASP A 189 10.51 -7.34 33.31
N ALA A 190 11.50 -8.20 33.07
CA ALA A 190 11.21 -9.63 32.98
C ALA A 190 11.01 -10.19 34.40
N SER A 191 9.90 -9.83 35.05
CA SER A 191 9.39 -10.61 36.17
C SER A 191 8.59 -11.78 35.60
N GLN A 192 9.22 -12.94 35.72
CA GLN A 192 8.64 -14.25 35.56
C GLN A 192 7.53 -14.43 36.59
N ASP A 193 6.28 -14.57 36.14
CA ASP A 193 5.21 -15.38 36.73
C ASP A 193 3.84 -14.98 36.13
N ASP A 194 3.34 -15.74 35.14
CA ASP A 194 2.05 -16.42 35.27
C ASP A 194 1.69 -17.21 34.00
N LYS A 195 1.34 -18.48 34.21
CA LYS A 195 0.66 -19.30 33.21
C LYS A 195 -0.81 -18.87 33.13
N GLY A 196 -1.07 -17.76 32.43
CA GLY A 196 -2.41 -17.30 32.08
C GLY A 196 -2.83 -17.77 30.68
N ASN A 197 -4.05 -18.28 30.56
CA ASN A 197 -4.69 -18.72 29.32
C ASN A 197 -4.46 -17.74 28.15
N ALA A 198 -4.03 -18.29 27.02
CA ALA A 198 -3.84 -17.57 25.76
C ALA A 198 -5.20 -17.15 25.14
N THR A 199 -5.62 -15.94 25.45
CA THR A 199 -6.48 -15.08 24.62
C THR A 199 -6.23 -13.66 25.12
N ASP A 200 -5.81 -12.75 24.24
CA ASP A 200 -6.12 -11.31 24.23
C ASP A 200 -4.90 -10.47 23.84
N SER A 201 -4.98 -9.88 22.65
CA SER A 201 -4.11 -8.77 22.27
C SER A 201 -4.19 -7.67 23.35
N ASN A 202 -3.04 -7.27 23.88
CA ASN A 202 -2.98 -6.26 24.93
C ASN A 202 -3.56 -4.94 24.39
N ILE A 203 -4.64 -4.46 25.00
CA ILE A 203 -5.31 -3.23 24.57
C ILE A 203 -4.48 -2.06 25.08
N LEU A 204 -3.91 -1.28 24.16
CA LEU A 204 -3.07 -0.13 24.50
C LEU A 204 -3.87 1.16 24.69
N GLY A 205 -5.05 1.25 24.06
CA GLY A 205 -5.89 2.42 24.19
C GLY A 205 -7.06 2.46 23.21
N HIS A 206 -7.91 3.46 23.41
CA HIS A 206 -9.03 3.78 22.55
C HIS A 206 -8.99 5.26 22.18
N LEU A 207 -9.17 5.56 20.90
CA LEU A 207 -9.27 6.91 20.36
C LEU A 207 -10.62 7.11 19.69
N VAL A 208 -11.03 8.36 19.51
CA VAL A 208 -12.25 8.71 18.80
C VAL A 208 -11.86 9.60 17.62
N SER A 209 -12.18 9.18 16.41
CA SER A 209 -11.90 9.95 15.19
C SER A 209 -12.84 11.16 15.07
N LEU A 210 -12.55 12.05 14.11
CA LEU A 210 -13.39 13.20 13.75
C LEU A 210 -14.82 12.81 13.36
N SER A 211 -15.02 11.63 12.78
CA SER A 211 -16.35 11.09 12.43
C SER A 211 -17.07 10.44 13.61
N GLY A 212 -16.45 10.37 14.79
CA GLY A 212 -16.98 9.70 15.98
C GLY A 212 -16.73 8.18 16.01
N GLN A 213 -15.93 7.65 15.09
CA GLN A 213 -15.57 6.23 15.08
C GLN A 213 -14.59 5.92 16.21
N LEU A 214 -14.80 4.78 16.87
CA LEU A 214 -13.86 4.25 17.85
C LEU A 214 -12.67 3.59 17.13
N ILE A 215 -11.46 3.98 17.52
CA ILE A 215 -10.21 3.36 17.07
C ILE A 215 -9.61 2.62 18.26
N LYS A 216 -9.65 1.29 18.23
CA LYS A 216 -9.04 0.40 19.23
C LYS A 216 -7.59 0.14 18.83
N ILE A 217 -6.66 0.49 19.71
CA ILE A 217 -5.24 0.19 19.54
C ILE A 217 -4.88 -1.04 20.35
N THR A 218 -4.27 -2.03 19.70
CA THR A 218 -3.86 -3.28 20.35
C THR A 218 -2.44 -3.66 19.96
N GLN A 219 -1.83 -4.51 20.78
CA GLN A 219 -0.56 -5.15 20.51
C GLN A 219 -0.72 -6.67 20.59
N ASN A 220 -0.14 -7.40 19.63
CA ASN A 220 -0.10 -8.86 19.68
C ASN A 220 1.14 -9.37 20.44
N ASP A 221 1.22 -10.68 20.64
CA ASP A 221 2.36 -11.33 21.32
C ASP A 221 3.69 -11.14 20.57
N ARG A 222 3.64 -10.83 19.27
CA ARG A 222 4.81 -10.51 18.42
C ARG A 222 5.23 -9.05 18.53
N LYS A 223 4.65 -8.28 19.45
CA LYS A 223 4.85 -6.83 19.63
C LYS A 223 4.46 -5.99 18.42
N GLU A 224 3.68 -6.52 17.49
CA GLU A 224 3.13 -5.78 16.36
C GLU A 224 1.88 -5.00 16.82
N PHE A 225 1.72 -3.79 16.31
CA PHE A 225 0.62 -2.90 16.68
C PHE A 225 -0.49 -2.93 15.64
N PHE A 226 -1.73 -2.78 16.11
CA PHE A 226 -2.93 -2.78 15.27
C PHE A 226 -3.87 -1.66 15.67
N ALA A 227 -4.49 -1.03 14.67
CA ALA A 227 -5.60 -0.09 14.82
C ALA A 227 -6.84 -0.72 14.19
N ASN A 228 -7.89 -0.97 14.99
CA ASN A 228 -9.11 -1.64 14.52
C ASN A 228 -8.81 -2.96 13.78
N ASP A 229 -7.89 -3.75 14.35
CA ASP A 229 -7.41 -5.05 13.82
C ASP A 229 -6.64 -4.94 12.49
N VAL A 230 -6.38 -3.73 11.99
CA VAL A 230 -5.49 -3.49 10.85
C VAL A 230 -4.08 -3.22 11.36
N LYS A 231 -3.08 -3.90 10.80
CA LYS A 231 -1.68 -3.74 11.21
C LYS A 231 -1.19 -2.32 10.95
N ILE A 232 -0.50 -1.77 11.94
CA ILE A 232 0.29 -0.55 11.80
C ILE A 232 1.67 -0.96 11.28
N VAL A 233 1.95 -0.64 10.01
CA VAL A 233 3.21 -0.97 9.32
C VAL A 233 4.36 -0.15 9.90
N GLN A 234 4.09 1.13 10.15
CA GLN A 234 5.04 2.06 10.71
C GLN A 234 4.28 3.07 11.56
N GLY A 235 4.74 3.34 12.77
CA GLY A 235 4.11 4.30 13.65
C GLY A 235 5.10 5.32 14.18
N ASN A 236 4.59 6.26 14.95
CA ASN A 236 5.36 7.33 15.58
C ASN A 236 6.10 8.22 14.58
N ILE A 237 5.53 8.44 13.39
CA ILE A 237 6.06 9.40 12.43
C ILE A 237 5.65 10.79 12.92
N GLU A 238 6.58 11.50 13.55
CA GLU A 238 6.29 12.80 14.14
C GLU A 238 6.20 13.91 13.09
N SER A 239 5.29 14.85 13.33
CA SER A 239 5.22 16.13 12.64
C SER A 239 4.93 17.24 13.65
N PHE A 240 5.10 18.50 13.25
CA PHE A 240 5.05 19.63 14.18
C PHE A 240 3.68 19.75 14.89
N ASN A 241 2.60 19.39 14.21
CA ASN A 241 1.22 19.44 14.73
C ASN A 241 0.63 18.06 15.10
N GLY A 242 1.42 16.98 15.12
CA GLY A 242 0.84 15.67 15.36
C GLY A 242 1.75 14.47 15.13
N VAL A 243 1.12 13.30 15.04
CA VAL A 243 1.77 12.03 14.76
C VAL A 243 0.98 11.24 13.73
N LEU A 244 1.71 10.55 12.86
CA LEU A 244 1.18 9.73 11.78
C LEU A 244 1.54 8.27 12.02
N HIS A 245 0.56 7.39 11.79
CA HIS A 245 0.72 5.94 11.78
C HIS A 245 0.27 5.41 10.42
N LEU A 246 1.13 4.63 9.77
CA LEU A 246 0.86 3.95 8.52
C LEU A 246 0.17 2.62 8.79
N THR A 247 -0.98 2.39 8.17
CA THR A 247 -1.72 1.13 8.27
C THR A 247 -1.65 0.35 6.96
N GLU A 248 -1.73 -0.99 7.02
CA GLU A 248 -1.71 -1.82 5.80
C GLU A 248 -2.88 -1.47 4.87
N SER A 249 -4.08 -1.28 5.42
CA SER A 249 -5.32 -0.94 4.72
C SER A 249 -6.12 0.12 5.48
N PRO A 250 -7.22 0.67 4.91
CA PRO A 250 -8.08 1.59 5.65
C PRO A 250 -8.66 0.90 6.88
N ILE A 251 -8.58 1.56 8.05
CA ILE A 251 -9.09 0.98 9.30
C ILE A 251 -10.61 0.81 9.23
N ALA A 252 -11.08 -0.40 9.58
CA ALA A 252 -12.49 -0.75 9.49
C ALA A 252 -13.35 0.11 10.43
N LYS A 253 -14.55 0.46 9.97
CA LYS A 253 -15.52 1.25 10.73
C LYS A 253 -16.10 0.43 11.88
N TYR A 254 -15.69 0.76 13.11
CA TYR A 254 -16.42 0.35 14.30
C TYR A 254 -17.62 1.27 14.47
N LEU A 255 -18.80 0.79 14.09
CA LEU A 255 -20.05 1.50 14.36
C LEU A 255 -20.31 1.46 15.88
N CYS A 256 -20.03 2.54 16.60
CA CYS A 256 -20.55 2.71 17.94
C CYS A 256 -22.06 2.94 17.83
N ILE A 257 -22.88 1.91 18.07
CA ILE A 257 -24.32 2.10 18.23
C ILE A 257 -24.51 2.84 19.55
N VAL A 258 -24.92 4.10 19.45
CA VAL A 258 -25.21 4.97 20.60
C VAL A 258 -26.42 4.41 21.35
N VAL A 259 -26.18 3.71 22.45
CA VAL A 259 -27.20 3.54 23.51
C VAL A 259 -26.53 3.92 24.82
N SER A 260 -27.10 4.93 25.46
CA SER A 260 -26.72 5.47 26.77
C SER A 260 -26.36 4.38 27.79
N THR A 261 -25.15 4.48 28.38
CA THR A 261 -24.62 3.97 29.67
C THR A 261 -23.25 3.25 29.57
N PRO A 262 -22.41 3.30 30.62
CA PRO A 262 -20.96 3.23 30.54
C PRO A 262 -20.47 1.78 30.49
N TYR A 263 -19.31 1.56 29.88
CA TYR A 263 -18.69 0.25 29.60
C TYR A 263 -19.27 -0.49 28.38
N CYS A 264 -18.63 -0.25 27.23
CA CYS A 264 -18.64 -1.16 26.10
C CYS A 264 -18.08 -2.52 26.52
N ASN A 265 -18.95 -3.45 26.91
CA ASN A 265 -18.59 -4.84 27.13
C ASN A 265 -18.64 -5.62 25.83
N HIS A 266 -17.49 -6.17 25.48
CA HIS A 266 -17.29 -7.09 24.38
C HIS A 266 -18.08 -8.39 24.62
N ARG A 267 -18.92 -8.77 23.66
CA ARG A 267 -18.99 -10.15 23.19
C ARG A 267 -19.19 -10.11 21.68
N VAL A 268 -18.09 -10.34 20.97
CA VAL A 268 -18.17 -10.82 19.59
C VAL A 268 -18.88 -12.17 19.63
N LYS A 269 -20.15 -12.19 19.23
CA LYS A 269 -20.71 -13.32 18.51
C LYS A 269 -20.70 -12.92 17.05
N VAL A 270 -19.70 -13.39 16.31
CA VAL A 270 -19.84 -13.49 14.85
C VAL A 270 -21.00 -14.45 14.61
N PRO A 271 -22.08 -14.06 13.91
CA PRO A 271 -22.89 -15.05 13.24
C PRO A 271 -22.03 -15.55 12.08
N SER A 272 -21.52 -16.77 12.22
CA SER A 272 -21.24 -17.59 11.06
C SER A 272 -22.56 -17.77 10.31
N GLU A 273 -22.79 -17.04 9.24
CA GLU A 273 -23.60 -17.49 8.10
C GLU A 273 -23.68 -16.39 7.05
N TYR A 274 -22.91 -16.60 5.97
CA TYR A 274 -23.48 -16.39 4.66
C TYR A 274 -24.64 -17.38 4.50
N THR A 275 -25.86 -16.96 4.81
CA THR A 275 -27.08 -17.25 4.03
C THR A 275 -28.31 -16.61 4.66
N ASP A 276 -29.22 -16.23 3.77
CA ASP A 276 -30.63 -15.91 4.01
C ASP A 276 -30.95 -14.45 4.36
N GLN A 277 -30.74 -13.61 3.36
CA GLN A 277 -31.60 -12.44 3.13
C GLN A 277 -33.05 -12.97 3.09
N ARG A 278 -33.77 -12.86 4.21
CA ARG A 278 -35.22 -13.16 4.26
C ARG A 278 -35.90 -12.32 3.20
N ILE A 279 -36.07 -12.86 2.01
CA ILE A 279 -37.10 -12.39 1.12
C ILE A 279 -38.38 -12.79 1.83
N ASN A 280 -39.10 -11.79 2.36
CA ASN A 280 -40.40 -11.97 2.99
C ASN A 280 -41.18 -12.99 2.15
N SER A 281 -41.64 -14.08 2.76
CA SER A 281 -42.33 -15.17 2.04
C SER A 281 -43.48 -14.63 1.17
N THR A 282 -44.11 -13.54 1.62
CA THR A 282 -45.09 -12.75 0.87
C THR A 282 -44.54 -12.15 -0.43
N VAL A 283 -43.32 -11.61 -0.43
CA VAL A 283 -42.69 -11.00 -1.62
C VAL A 283 -42.30 -12.07 -2.63
N VAL A 284 -41.76 -13.22 -2.20
CA VAL A 284 -41.47 -14.34 -3.12
C VAL A 284 -42.75 -14.84 -3.79
N ILE A 285 -43.83 -15.04 -3.01
CA ILE A 285 -45.12 -15.49 -3.53
C ILE A 285 -45.68 -14.48 -4.53
N VAL A 286 -45.62 -13.18 -4.22
CA VAL A 286 -46.08 -12.12 -5.13
C VAL A 286 -45.26 -12.11 -6.42
N CYS A 287 -43.92 -12.20 -6.35
CA CYS A 287 -43.07 -12.25 -7.54
C CYS A 287 -43.33 -13.49 -8.40
N VAL A 288 -43.53 -14.66 -7.79
CA VAL A 288 -43.84 -15.89 -8.52
C VAL A 288 -45.22 -15.80 -9.19
N VAL A 289 -46.23 -15.27 -8.50
CA VAL A 289 -47.57 -15.07 -9.08
C VAL A 289 -47.52 -14.09 -10.24
N VAL A 290 -46.79 -12.98 -10.10
CA VAL A 290 -46.61 -12.00 -11.19
C VAL A 290 -45.90 -12.62 -12.39
N ALA A 291 -44.83 -13.40 -12.15
CA ALA A 291 -44.11 -14.07 -13.22
C ALA A 291 -45.00 -15.08 -13.97
N VAL A 292 -45.81 -15.87 -13.25
CA VAL A 292 -46.77 -16.82 -13.86
C VAL A 292 -47.82 -16.08 -14.68
N VAL A 293 -48.37 -14.96 -14.19
CA VAL A 293 -49.35 -14.16 -14.93
C VAL A 293 -48.74 -13.59 -16.21
N VAL A 294 -47.51 -13.09 -16.17
CA VAL A 294 -46.81 -12.58 -17.36
C VAL A 294 -46.59 -13.69 -18.38
N VAL A 295 -46.19 -14.89 -17.95
CA VAL A 295 -46.02 -16.04 -18.85
C VAL A 295 -47.35 -16.45 -19.48
N VAL A 296 -48.44 -16.50 -18.71
CA VAL A 296 -49.77 -16.83 -19.25
C VAL A 296 -50.22 -15.80 -20.27
N ILE A 297 -50.02 -14.50 -20.01
CA ILE A 297 -50.34 -13.43 -20.96
C ILE A 297 -49.51 -13.58 -22.23
N ALA A 298 -48.22 -13.88 -22.12
CA ALA A 298 -47.34 -14.10 -23.26
C ALA A 298 -47.78 -15.31 -24.10
N LEU A 299 -48.18 -16.42 -23.46
CA LEU A 299 -48.67 -17.62 -24.14
C LEU A 299 -50.02 -17.39 -24.83
N VAL A 300 -50.94 -16.66 -24.20
CA VAL A 300 -52.21 -16.26 -24.81
C VAL A 300 -51.96 -15.31 -25.98
N GLY A 301 -51.06 -14.33 -25.81
CA GLY A 301 -50.64 -13.42 -26.87
C GLY A 301 -50.04 -14.16 -28.07
N ALA A 302 -49.14 -15.11 -27.82
CA ALA A 302 -48.55 -15.97 -28.85
C ALA A 302 -49.62 -16.85 -29.52
N GLY A 303 -50.56 -17.43 -28.76
CA GLY A 303 -51.66 -18.22 -29.31
C GLY A 303 -52.60 -17.40 -30.21
N VAL A 304 -52.96 -16.17 -29.80
CA VAL A 304 -53.75 -15.24 -30.63
C VAL A 304 -52.96 -14.80 -31.86
N TYR A 305 -51.66 -14.52 -31.71
CA TYR A 305 -50.79 -14.16 -32.81
C TYR A 305 -50.70 -15.29 -33.85
N ILE A 306 -50.46 -16.52 -33.40
CA ILE A 306 -50.41 -17.71 -34.26
C ILE A 306 -51.78 -17.95 -34.92
N LYS A 307 -52.89 -17.85 -34.18
CA LYS A 307 -54.24 -18.02 -34.74
C LYS A 307 -54.55 -16.97 -35.82
N LYS A 308 -54.22 -15.70 -35.56
CA LYS A 308 -54.37 -14.61 -36.54
C LYS A 308 -53.50 -14.83 -37.78
N HIS A 309 -52.29 -15.36 -37.61
CA HIS A 309 -51.39 -15.64 -38.72
C HIS A 309 -51.79 -16.91 -39.51
N HIS A 310 -52.46 -17.88 -38.88
CA HIS A 310 -52.99 -19.07 -39.55
C HIS A 310 -54.21 -18.76 -40.44
N GLU A 311 -55.05 -17.80 -40.04
CA GLU A 311 -56.17 -17.32 -40.87
C GLU A 311 -55.71 -16.50 -42.10
N GLY A 312 -54.48 -15.96 -42.06
CA GLY A 312 -53.85 -15.28 -43.20
C GLY A 312 -53.27 -16.23 -44.25
N ILE A 313 -52.74 -17.39 -43.83
CA ILE A 313 -52.09 -18.36 -44.74
C ILE A 313 -53.13 -19.22 -45.47
N LEU A 314 -54.27 -19.54 -44.84
CA LEU A 314 -55.31 -20.39 -45.44
C LEU A 314 -56.14 -19.70 -46.53
N LYS A 315 -56.03 -18.38 -46.71
CA LYS A 315 -56.64 -17.67 -47.86
C LYS A 315 -55.74 -17.59 -49.09
N ILE A 316 -54.46 -17.97 -48.98
CA ILE A 316 -53.51 -17.94 -50.11
C ILE A 316 -53.52 -19.26 -50.91
N PHE A 317 -53.95 -20.38 -50.30
CA PHE A 317 -53.88 -21.70 -50.92
C PHE A 317 -55.16 -22.20 -51.62
N GLN A 318 -56.21 -21.38 -51.79
CA GLN A 318 -57.47 -21.82 -52.42
C GLN A 318 -57.93 -21.00 -53.65
N ARG A 319 -57.02 -20.33 -54.36
CA ARG A 319 -57.34 -19.80 -55.69
C ARG A 319 -56.13 -19.77 -56.62
N SER A 320 -55.79 -20.94 -57.16
CA SER A 320 -55.03 -21.02 -58.40
C SER A 320 -55.59 -22.15 -59.24
N ASP A 321 -56.57 -21.80 -60.06
CA ASP A 321 -56.89 -22.52 -61.29
C ASP A 321 -57.21 -21.49 -62.38
N SER A 322 -56.61 -21.72 -63.54
CA SER A 322 -56.84 -21.11 -64.87
C SER A 322 -56.23 -19.73 -65.20
N ASN A 323 -55.20 -19.80 -66.06
CA ASN A 323 -54.90 -18.96 -67.22
C ASN A 323 -55.02 -17.42 -67.12
N SER A 324 -53.88 -16.72 -67.14
CA SER A 324 -53.48 -15.84 -68.26
C SER A 324 -52.14 -15.14 -67.97
N GLU A 325 -51.41 -14.83 -69.04
CA GLU A 325 -50.02 -14.37 -69.09
C GLU A 325 -49.74 -13.03 -68.40
N SER A 326 -48.57 -12.91 -67.75
CA SER A 326 -47.47 -11.98 -68.10
C SER A 326 -46.69 -11.42 -66.89
N ASN A 327 -45.35 -11.49 -67.02
CA ASN A 327 -44.27 -10.73 -66.38
C ASN A 327 -43.98 -10.90 -64.87
N ILE A 328 -42.90 -11.62 -64.56
CA ILE A 328 -42.24 -11.60 -63.24
C ILE A 328 -40.79 -11.13 -63.39
N SER A 329 -40.48 -10.06 -62.66
CA SER A 329 -39.13 -9.58 -62.35
C SER A 329 -38.52 -10.40 -61.19
N PHE A 330 -37.25 -10.79 -61.33
CA PHE A 330 -36.47 -11.45 -60.29
C PHE A 330 -35.46 -10.47 -59.67
N ALA A 331 -35.54 -10.24 -58.36
CA ALA A 331 -34.46 -9.75 -57.52
C ALA A 331 -34.34 -10.71 -56.32
N ARG A 332 -33.35 -11.60 -56.34
CA ARG A 332 -32.02 -11.52 -55.68
C ARG A 332 -32.08 -11.68 -54.16
N LEU A 333 -31.81 -12.91 -53.72
CA LEU A 333 -31.07 -13.23 -52.49
C LEU A 333 -29.87 -14.08 -52.91
N SER A 334 -28.66 -13.60 -52.60
CA SER A 334 -27.47 -14.44 -52.50
C SER A 334 -26.52 -13.72 -51.55
N ALA A 335 -26.29 -14.34 -50.39
CA ALA A 335 -25.15 -14.07 -49.55
C ALA A 335 -23.89 -14.48 -50.33
N ASN A 336 -22.81 -13.71 -50.19
CA ASN A 336 -21.46 -14.16 -50.50
C ASN A 336 -20.55 -13.74 -49.35
N GLU A 337 -19.85 -14.75 -48.84
CA GLU A 337 -18.55 -14.66 -48.19
C GLU A 337 -17.55 -13.96 -49.12
N GLU A 338 -16.54 -13.27 -48.58
CA GLU A 338 -15.14 -13.44 -48.98
C GLU A 338 -14.18 -12.57 -48.15
N GLU A 339 -12.95 -13.09 -48.10
CA GLU A 339 -11.78 -12.75 -47.30
C GLU A 339 -11.00 -11.51 -47.80
N ASP A 340 -10.00 -11.16 -46.98
CA ASP A 340 -8.73 -10.47 -47.28
C ASP A 340 -8.71 -8.97 -47.62
N ASP A 341 -8.01 -8.18 -46.77
CA ASP A 341 -6.71 -7.63 -47.17
C ASP A 341 -5.99 -6.82 -46.04
N ALA A 342 -4.75 -7.28 -45.80
CA ALA A 342 -3.54 -6.52 -45.46
C ALA A 342 -3.60 -5.25 -44.57
N PHE A 343 -3.14 -5.42 -43.33
CA PHE A 343 -2.73 -4.35 -42.42
C PHE A 343 -1.43 -3.67 -42.90
N LYS A 344 -1.54 -2.49 -43.53
CA LYS A 344 -0.43 -1.57 -43.78
C LYS A 344 -0.19 -0.69 -42.55
N ALA A 345 1.04 -0.72 -42.03
CA ALA A 345 1.54 0.19 -41.00
C ALA A 345 1.63 1.63 -41.54
N PRO A 346 1.30 2.66 -40.73
CA PRO A 346 1.68 4.03 -41.06
C PRO A 346 3.09 4.34 -40.54
N GLU A 347 3.97 4.68 -41.48
CA GLU A 347 5.23 5.41 -41.25
C GLU A 347 4.98 6.83 -40.72
N ASN A 348 5.87 7.28 -39.84
CA ASN A 348 6.23 8.68 -39.58
C ASN A 348 5.18 9.61 -38.94
N ALA A 349 4.91 9.40 -37.64
CA ALA A 349 4.45 10.49 -36.77
C ALA A 349 5.66 11.22 -36.16
N ARG A 350 6.01 12.36 -36.74
CA ARG A 350 6.97 13.33 -36.19
C ARG A 350 6.24 14.11 -35.09
N TYR A 351 6.58 13.86 -33.82
CA TYR A 351 6.09 14.66 -32.71
C TYR A 351 7.05 15.84 -32.49
N ASP A 352 6.61 17.05 -32.85
CA ASP A 352 7.25 18.28 -32.37
C ASP A 352 6.86 18.48 -30.90
N ASN A 353 7.84 18.42 -30.01
CA ASN A 353 7.71 18.64 -28.57
C ASN A 353 8.19 20.06 -28.24
N PRO A 354 7.32 21.05 -28.00
CA PRO A 354 7.76 22.39 -27.64
C PRO A 354 7.89 22.46 -26.12
N ILE A 355 9.12 22.40 -25.58
CA ILE A 355 9.50 22.93 -24.23
C ILE A 355 11.03 22.85 -23.95
N PHE A 356 11.89 22.47 -24.88
CA PHE A 356 13.35 22.71 -24.72
C PHE A 356 13.97 23.19 -26.02
N ASN A 357 14.11 24.51 -26.13
CA ASN A 357 15.15 25.19 -26.90
C ASN A 357 15.22 26.63 -26.39
N ASP A 358 16.04 26.84 -25.37
CA ASP A 358 16.63 28.16 -25.11
C ASP A 358 18.14 27.97 -24.93
N PRO A 359 18.96 28.38 -25.91
CA PRO A 359 20.40 28.48 -25.78
C PRO A 359 20.80 29.95 -25.63
N ASP A 360 20.53 30.58 -24.49
CA ASP A 360 21.12 31.88 -24.13
C ASP A 360 21.14 32.08 -22.60
N VAL A 361 22.08 31.42 -21.90
CA VAL A 361 22.65 31.96 -20.65
C VAL A 361 24.13 31.62 -20.60
N MET A 362 24.95 32.65 -20.86
CA MET A 362 26.37 32.74 -20.47
C MET A 362 26.53 32.89 -18.96
#